data_AF-A0A9D5EUC9-F1
#
_entry.id   AF-A0A9D5EUC9-F1
#
_cell.length_a   1.000
_cell.length_b   1.000
_cell.length_c   1.000
_cell.angle_alpha   90.00
_cell.angle_beta   90.00
_cell.angle_gamma   90.00
#
_symmetry.space_group_name_H-M   'P 1'
#
loop_
_entity.id
_entity.type
_entity.pdbx_description
1 polymer ?
#
loop_
_entity_poly.entity_id
_entity_poly.type
_entity_poly.pdbx_seq_one_letter_code
_entity_poly.pdbx_strand_id
1 'polypeptide(L)'
;MCEFFVKADPIQYEQRSRTVRMHGVLTSIRLENMVWDLLAEMAEDEGCTTNALIAQFHDEILAHRGEVPNFASFLRVTCMRYMRRRMMALERQQTESRAPALQVAASEALTTPLQGTGTDGPAMPRPLLSPVVSPIRAR
;
A
#
# COMPACT_ATOMS: atom_id res chain seq x y z
N MET A 1 18.35 -8.03 -6.44
CA MET A 1 17.63 -6.75 -6.26
C MET A 1 16.46 -6.77 -7.25
N CYS A 2 15.22 -6.63 -6.79
CA CYS A 2 14.05 -6.84 -7.66
C CYS A 2 14.00 -5.81 -8.80
N GLU A 3 13.61 -6.24 -10.01
CA GLU A 3 13.46 -5.37 -11.19
C GLU A 3 12.57 -4.15 -10.92
N PHE A 4 11.60 -4.30 -10.01
CA PHE A 4 10.68 -3.26 -9.58
C PHE A 4 11.39 -1.95 -9.16
N PHE A 5 12.50 -2.04 -8.41
CA PHE A 5 13.21 -0.83 -7.94
C PHE A 5 14.17 -0.26 -8.99
N VAL A 6 14.63 -1.10 -9.93
CA VAL A 6 15.63 -0.71 -10.96
C VAL A 6 14.94 -0.10 -12.19
N LYS A 7 13.70 -0.48 -12.46
CA LYS A 7 12.89 0.01 -13.58
C LYS A 7 12.03 1.24 -13.24
N ALA A 8 12.30 1.91 -12.11
CA ALA A 8 11.62 3.16 -11.79
C ALA A 8 11.88 4.19 -12.90
N ASP A 9 10.83 4.87 -13.36
CA ASP A 9 10.97 5.88 -14.41
C ASP A 9 11.90 7.00 -13.93
N PRO A 10 12.99 7.32 -14.66
CA PRO A 10 13.91 8.38 -14.32
C PRO A 10 13.27 9.72 -13.98
N ILE A 11 12.11 10.02 -14.59
CA ILE A 11 11.40 11.25 -14.30
C ILE A 11 10.94 11.33 -12.84
N GLN A 12 10.65 10.21 -12.19
CA GLN A 12 10.07 10.20 -10.84
C GLN A 12 11.06 10.64 -9.76
N TYR A 13 12.35 10.32 -9.91
CA TYR A 13 13.40 10.73 -8.98
C TYR A 13 14.18 11.97 -9.45
N GLU A 14 13.80 12.57 -10.60
CA GLU A 14 14.32 13.87 -11.02
C GLU A 14 13.86 14.97 -10.06
N GLN A 15 14.78 15.86 -9.66
CA GLN A 15 14.48 16.98 -8.79
C GLN A 15 13.94 18.18 -9.56
N ARG A 16 12.76 18.66 -9.16
CA ARG A 16 12.15 19.90 -9.66
C ARG A 16 11.99 20.91 -8.54
N SER A 17 12.35 22.15 -8.85
CA SER A 17 12.14 23.30 -7.97
C SER A 17 10.80 23.96 -8.29
N ARG A 18 9.97 24.18 -7.28
CA ARG A 18 8.73 24.96 -7.39
C ARG A 18 8.73 26.07 -6.34
N THR A 19 8.19 27.22 -6.71
CA THR A 19 8.05 28.35 -5.79
C THR A 19 6.69 28.25 -5.10
N VAL A 20 6.71 28.27 -3.77
CA VAL A 20 5.52 28.22 -2.92
C VAL A 20 5.48 29.48 -2.07
N ARG A 21 4.29 30.05 -1.91
CA ARG A 21 4.08 31.22 -1.05
C ARG A 21 3.73 30.76 0.37
N MET A 22 4.53 31.15 1.35
CA MET A 22 4.31 30.88 2.77
C MET A 22 4.45 32.19 3.54
N HIS A 23 3.46 32.57 4.33
CA HIS A 23 3.44 33.85 5.07
C HIS A 23 3.81 35.10 4.24
N GLY A 24 3.43 35.13 2.95
CA GLY A 24 3.75 36.25 2.05
C GLY A 24 5.17 36.24 1.48
N VAL A 25 6.04 35.31 1.90
CA VAL A 25 7.37 35.08 1.33
C VAL A 25 7.29 34.01 0.24
N LEU A 26 7.98 34.24 -0.87
CA LEU A 26 8.15 33.24 -1.93
C LEU A 26 9.36 32.37 -1.60
N THR A 27 9.10 31.10 -1.32
CA THR A 27 10.13 30.12 -0.98
C THR A 27 10.26 29.11 -2.11
N SER A 28 11.46 28.95 -2.64
CA SER A 28 11.76 27.93 -3.65
C SER A 28 12.11 26.61 -2.96
N ILE A 29 11.35 25.55 -3.24
CA ILE A 29 11.57 24.21 -2.68
C ILE A 29 11.95 23.26 -3.81
N ARG A 30 13.00 22.46 -3.60
CA ARG A 30 13.46 21.43 -4.54
C ARG A 30 13.13 20.03 -4.03
N LEU A 31 12.26 19.33 -4.75
CA LEU A 31 11.79 17.96 -4.44
C LEU A 31 11.76 17.10 -5.69
N GLU A 32 11.77 15.79 -5.51
CA GLU A 32 11.59 14.80 -6.57
C GLU A 32 10.16 14.86 -7.11
N ASN A 33 9.95 14.53 -8.40
CA ASN A 33 8.62 14.55 -9.01
C ASN A 33 7.62 13.65 -8.26
N MET A 34 8.04 12.45 -7.84
CA MET A 34 7.18 11.57 -7.05
C MET A 34 6.70 12.22 -5.74
N VAL A 35 7.53 13.06 -5.11
CA VAL A 35 7.15 13.75 -3.87
C VAL A 35 6.14 14.85 -4.18
N TRP A 36 6.29 15.55 -5.30
CA TRP A 36 5.32 16.54 -5.76
C TRP A 36 3.95 15.90 -6.06
N ASP A 37 3.95 14.73 -6.69
CA ASP A 37 2.71 14.01 -7.02
C ASP A 37 2.00 13.56 -5.74
N LEU A 38 2.75 13.01 -4.76
CA LEU A 38 2.18 12.66 -3.46
C LEU A 38 1.62 13.86 -2.69
N LEU A 39 2.28 15.02 -2.76
CA LEU A 39 1.74 16.25 -2.16
C LEU A 39 0.46 16.74 -2.85
N ALA A 40 0.31 16.47 -4.16
CA ALA A 40 -0.92 16.75 -4.89
C ALA A 40 -2.05 15.80 -4.44
N GLU A 41 -1.79 14.49 -4.38
CA GLU A 41 -2.76 13.50 -3.86
C GLU A 41 -3.22 13.86 -2.44
N MET A 42 -2.29 14.20 -1.55
CA MET A 42 -2.63 14.62 -0.18
C MET A 42 -3.50 15.88 -0.17
N ALA A 43 -3.24 16.83 -1.07
CA ALA A 43 -4.01 18.06 -1.13
C ALA A 43 -5.43 17.80 -1.64
N GLU A 44 -5.59 16.90 -2.61
CA GLU A 44 -6.89 16.43 -3.11
C GLU A 44 -7.70 15.74 -2.01
N ASP A 45 -7.07 14.86 -1.22
CA ASP A 45 -7.71 14.20 -0.07
C ASP A 45 -8.24 15.21 0.97
N GLU A 46 -7.50 16.29 1.21
CA GLU A 46 -7.86 17.36 2.14
C GLU A 46 -8.77 18.44 1.50
N GLY A 47 -9.08 18.34 0.19
CA GLY A 47 -9.92 19.29 -0.52
C GLY A 47 -9.29 20.68 -0.70
N CYS A 48 -7.96 20.77 -0.77
CA CYS A 48 -7.22 22.02 -0.90
C CYS A 48 -6.19 21.97 -2.05
N THR A 49 -5.53 23.09 -2.33
CA THR A 49 -4.45 23.12 -3.34
C THR A 49 -3.12 22.67 -2.74
N THR A 50 -2.22 22.09 -3.55
CA THR A 50 -0.88 21.69 -3.09
C THR A 50 -0.12 22.82 -2.41
N ASN A 51 -0.22 24.05 -2.94
CA ASN A 51 0.42 25.22 -2.32
C ASN A 51 -0.18 25.56 -0.95
N ALA A 52 -1.51 25.45 -0.80
CA ALA A 52 -2.19 25.68 0.47
C ALA A 52 -1.82 24.62 1.51
N LEU A 53 -1.79 23.34 1.12
CA LEU A 53 -1.36 22.24 1.98
C LEU A 53 0.07 22.43 2.47
N ILE A 54 1.01 22.78 1.57
CA ILE A 54 2.41 23.01 1.93
C ILE A 54 2.54 24.21 2.89
N ALA A 55 1.79 25.29 2.66
CA ALA A 55 1.77 26.43 3.58
C ALA A 55 1.22 26.01 4.95
N GLN A 56 0.13 25.26 5.00
CA GLN A 56 -0.43 24.75 6.26
C GLN A 56 0.58 23.89 7.03
N PHE A 57 1.28 22.97 6.35
CA PHE A 57 2.32 22.17 6.98
C PHE A 57 3.47 23.02 7.53
N HIS A 58 3.86 24.07 6.83
CA HIS A 58 4.87 25.02 7.31
C HIS A 58 4.39 25.71 8.60
N ASP A 59 3.15 26.18 8.61
CA ASP A 59 2.55 26.90 9.74
C ASP A 59 2.42 25.98 10.97
N GLU A 60 1.97 24.74 10.78
CA GLU A 60 1.81 23.75 11.84
C GLU A 60 3.15 23.35 12.48
N ILE A 61 4.18 23.07 11.68
CA ILE A 61 5.49 22.69 12.21
C ILE A 61 6.18 23.88 12.89
N LEU A 62 6.00 25.10 12.35
CA LEU A 62 6.49 26.32 12.96
C LEU A 62 5.81 26.57 14.31
N ALA A 63 4.48 26.42 14.39
CA ALA A 63 3.75 26.55 15.65
C ALA A 63 4.16 25.49 16.69
N HIS A 64 4.49 24.27 16.24
CA HIS A 64 4.84 23.17 17.13
C HIS A 64 6.29 23.22 17.64
N ARG A 65 7.26 23.65 16.80
CA ARG A 65 8.70 23.62 17.13
C ARG A 65 9.35 25.00 17.28
N GLY A 66 8.67 26.07 16.87
CA GLY A 66 9.22 27.43 16.84
C GLY A 66 10.13 27.72 15.65
N GLU A 67 10.61 26.70 14.94
CA GLU A 67 11.43 26.82 13.74
C GLU A 67 11.21 25.65 12.78
N VAL A 68 11.59 25.84 11.51
CA VAL A 68 11.42 24.84 10.45
C VAL A 68 12.75 24.57 9.72
N PRO A 69 13.76 23.98 10.38
CA PRO A 69 14.97 23.57 9.69
C PRO A 69 14.64 22.45 8.69
N ASN A 70 15.25 22.49 7.50
CA ASN A 70 15.16 21.43 6.48
C ASN A 70 13.74 21.08 6.04
N PHE A 71 12.91 22.09 5.74
CA PHE A 71 11.52 21.90 5.32
C PHE A 71 11.34 20.92 4.13
N ALA A 72 12.26 20.92 3.17
CA ALA A 72 12.22 19.95 2.06
C ALA A 72 12.36 18.48 2.53
N SER A 73 13.19 18.21 3.54
CA SER A 73 13.30 16.88 4.14
C SER A 73 12.06 16.51 4.94
N PHE A 74 11.48 17.49 5.64
CA PHE A 74 10.20 17.31 6.32
C PHE A 74 9.10 16.87 5.36
N LEU A 75 8.93 17.54 4.21
CA LEU A 75 7.93 17.17 3.21
C LEU A 75 8.12 15.74 2.69
N ARG A 76 9.36 15.32 2.39
CA ARG A 76 9.66 13.93 1.99
C ARG A 76 9.23 12.93 3.05
N VAL A 77 9.55 13.18 4.32
CA VAL A 77 9.19 12.31 5.45
C VAL A 77 7.67 12.28 5.64
N THR A 78 6.99 13.41 5.47
CA THR A 78 5.54 13.51 5.54
C THR A 78 4.87 12.64 4.46
N CYS A 79 5.32 12.71 3.21
CA CYS A 79 4.80 11.84 2.14
C CYS A 79 5.02 10.35 2.43
N MET A 80 6.21 9.97 2.92
CA MET A 80 6.49 8.58 3.32
C MET A 80 5.57 8.10 4.47
N ARG A 81 5.29 8.97 5.45
CA ARG A 81 4.37 8.67 6.56
C ARG A 81 2.91 8.55 6.07
N TYR A 82 2.50 9.41 5.15
CA TYR A 82 1.18 9.36 4.53
C TYR A 82 0.97 8.03 3.80
N MET A 83 1.91 7.62 2.95
CA MET A 83 1.83 6.33 2.25
C MET A 83 1.80 5.14 3.22
N ARG A 84 2.66 5.15 4.25
CA ARG A 84 2.66 4.11 5.29
C ARG A 84 1.30 4.02 6.01
N ARG A 85 0.68 5.16 6.33
CA ARG A 85 -0.64 5.21 6.96
C ARG A 85 -1.73 4.64 6.04
N ARG A 86 -1.70 4.94 4.74
CA ARG A 86 -2.64 4.38 3.75
C ARG A 86 -2.50 2.87 3.63
N MET A 87 -1.28 2.35 3.51
CA MET A 87 -1.03 0.91 3.45
C MET A 87 -1.59 0.18 4.68
N MET A 88 -1.31 0.69 5.88
CA MET A 88 -1.85 0.10 7.13
C MET A 88 -3.38 0.14 7.19
N ALA A 89 -4.02 1.18 6.66
CA ALA A 89 -5.48 1.26 6.60
C ALA A 89 -6.07 0.21 5.65
N LEU A 90 -5.45 -0.01 4.48
CA LEU A 90 -5.87 -1.03 3.51
C LEU A 90 -5.71 -2.45 4.07
N GLU A 91 -4.60 -2.75 4.75
CA GLU A 91 -4.36 -4.06 5.39
C GLU A 91 -5.42 -4.37 6.46
N ARG A 92 -5.80 -3.37 7.27
CA ARG A 92 -6.88 -3.51 8.26
C ARG A 92 -8.22 -3.81 7.60
N GLN A 93 -8.59 -3.06 6.56
CA GLN A 93 -9.83 -3.29 5.81
C GLN A 93 -9.87 -4.69 5.19
N GLN A 94 -8.75 -5.18 4.65
CA GLN A 94 -8.66 -6.54 4.11
C GLN A 94 -8.80 -7.62 5.20
N THR A 95 -8.18 -7.40 6.37
CA THR A 95 -8.27 -8.33 7.50
C THR A 95 -9.69 -8.41 8.06
N GLU A 96 -10.35 -7.26 8.21
CA GLU A 96 -11.75 -7.16 8.64
C GLU A 96 -12.71 -7.75 7.62
N SER A 97 -12.47 -7.57 6.32
CA SER A 97 -13.29 -8.14 5.23
C SER A 97 -13.09 -9.65 5.07
N ARG A 98 -11.94 -10.19 5.46
CA ARG A 98 -11.64 -11.64 5.43
C ARG A 98 -12.14 -12.38 6.66
N ALA A 99 -12.27 -11.70 7.80
CA ALA A 99 -12.80 -12.27 9.04
C ALA A 99 -14.21 -12.90 8.92
N PRO A 100 -15.22 -12.30 8.24
CA PRO A 100 -16.54 -12.92 8.10
C PRO A 100 -16.52 -14.19 7.24
N ALA A 101 -15.63 -14.31 6.25
CA ALA A 101 -15.54 -15.50 5.39
C ALA A 101 -14.99 -16.74 6.13
N LEU A 102 -14.06 -16.55 7.07
CA LEU A 102 -13.53 -17.63 7.92
C LEU A 102 -14.55 -18.12 8.96
N GLN A 103 -15.41 -17.24 9.48
CA GLN A 103 -16.45 -17.61 10.44
C GLN A 103 -17.58 -18.42 9.78
N VAL A 104 -17.99 -18.07 8.56
CA VAL A 104 -19.00 -18.83 7.81
C VAL A 104 -18.49 -20.24 7.46
N ALA A 105 -17.26 -20.35 6.96
CA ALA A 105 -16.66 -21.65 6.64
C ALA A 105 -16.45 -22.55 7.88
N ALA A 106 -16.08 -21.95 9.03
CA ALA A 106 -15.94 -22.71 10.28
C ALA A 106 -17.30 -23.20 10.83
N SER A 107 -18.36 -22.43 10.67
CA SER A 107 -19.71 -22.84 11.08
C SER A 107 -20.28 -23.95 10.18
N GLU A 108 -20.06 -23.88 8.86
CA GLU A 108 -20.47 -24.94 7.92
C GLU A 108 -19.75 -26.28 8.18
N ALA A 109 -18.45 -26.24 8.52
CA ALA A 109 -17.67 -27.42 8.85
C ALA A 109 -18.15 -28.13 10.13
N LEU A 110 -18.71 -27.39 11.09
CA LEU A 110 -19.28 -27.94 12.33
C LEU A 110 -20.71 -28.49 12.15
N THR A 111 -21.44 -28.07 11.10
CA THR A 111 -22.79 -28.58 10.79
C THR A 111 -22.83 -29.76 9.84
N THR A 112 -21.69 -30.19 9.29
CA THR A 112 -21.66 -31.39 8.43
C THR A 112 -21.85 -32.62 9.32
N PRO A 113 -22.93 -33.41 9.18
CA PRO A 113 -23.09 -34.61 9.98
C PRO A 113 -21.97 -35.59 9.62
N LEU A 114 -21.15 -35.99 10.58
CA LEU A 114 -20.33 -37.20 10.48
C LEU A 114 -21.31 -38.37 10.41
N GLN A 115 -21.76 -38.69 9.20
CA GLN A 115 -22.62 -39.83 8.94
C GLN A 115 -21.75 -41.08 9.04
N GLY A 116 -21.60 -41.57 10.27
CA GLY A 116 -21.05 -42.89 10.55
C GLY A 116 -22.02 -43.94 10.02
N THR A 117 -21.71 -44.52 8.87
CA THR A 117 -22.33 -45.78 8.44
C THR A 117 -21.25 -46.86 8.47
N GLY A 118 -21.27 -47.65 9.53
CA GLY A 118 -20.55 -48.91 9.60
C GLY A 118 -21.09 -49.91 8.56
N THR A 119 -20.15 -50.70 8.04
CA THR A 119 -20.27 -52.11 7.60
C THR A 119 -21.40 -52.48 6.62
N ASP A 120 -21.05 -52.62 5.34
CA ASP A 120 -21.05 -53.88 4.56
C ASP A 120 -21.39 -53.64 3.08
N GLY A 121 -20.50 -54.06 2.17
CA GLY A 121 -20.78 -54.19 0.74
C GLY A 121 -19.65 -53.74 -0.19
N PRO A 122 -19.43 -54.40 -1.35
CA PRO A 122 -18.09 -54.70 -1.82
C PRO A 122 -17.51 -53.76 -2.89
N ALA A 123 -16.18 -53.83 -2.99
CA ALA A 123 -15.33 -53.52 -4.16
C ALA A 123 -15.39 -52.09 -4.75
N MET A 124 -14.45 -51.25 -4.28
CA MET A 124 -13.99 -50.05 -4.98
C MET A 124 -13.31 -50.41 -6.31
N PRO A 125 -13.60 -49.73 -7.43
CA PRO A 125 -12.67 -49.69 -8.56
C PRO A 125 -11.55 -48.70 -8.24
N ARG A 126 -10.30 -49.16 -8.37
CA ARG A 126 -9.09 -48.34 -8.26
C ARG A 126 -9.13 -47.17 -9.24
N PRO A 127 -8.82 -45.92 -8.83
CA PRO A 127 -8.56 -44.86 -9.78
C PRO A 127 -7.25 -45.15 -10.52
N LEU A 128 -7.32 -45.20 -11.85
CA LEU A 128 -6.16 -45.25 -12.73
C LEU A 128 -5.42 -43.91 -12.61
N LEU A 129 -4.28 -43.93 -11.91
CA LEU A 129 -3.28 -42.87 -11.99
C LEU A 129 -2.78 -42.78 -13.43
N SER A 130 -3.14 -41.71 -14.13
CA SER A 130 -2.48 -41.31 -15.36
C SER A 130 -1.07 -40.77 -15.02
N PRO A 131 0.01 -41.29 -15.63
CA PRO A 131 1.33 -40.75 -15.41
C PRO A 131 1.47 -39.41 -16.14
N VAL A 132 1.58 -38.31 -15.40
CA VAL A 132 2.06 -37.04 -15.95
C VAL A 132 3.56 -37.20 -16.17
N VAL A 133 3.93 -37.42 -17.43
CA VAL A 133 5.32 -37.40 -17.91
C VAL A 133 5.78 -35.94 -17.94
N SER A 134 6.71 -35.60 -17.05
CA SER A 134 7.49 -34.36 -17.10
C SER A 134 8.44 -34.41 -18.31
N PRO A 135 8.50 -33.37 -19.16
CA PRO A 135 9.62 -33.19 -20.07
C PRO A 135 10.73 -32.42 -19.36
N ILE A 136 11.78 -33.15 -18.95
CA ILE A 136 13.11 -32.59 -18.68
C ILE A 136 13.66 -32.12 -20.04
N ARG A 137 13.78 -30.80 -20.23
CA ARG A 137 14.51 -30.24 -21.36
C ARG A 137 15.94 -29.92 -20.92
N ALA A 138 16.85 -30.80 -21.31
CA ALA A 138 18.28 -30.53 -21.32
C ALA A 138 18.62 -29.72 -22.59
N ARG A 139 19.24 -28.55 -22.40
CA ARG A 139 20.41 -28.04 -23.14
C ARG A 139 20.80 -26.67 -22.63
#